data_AF-A0A7X6YTT6-F1
#
_entry.id   AF-A0A7X6YTT6-F1
#
_cell.length_a   1.000
_cell.length_b   1.000
_cell.length_c   1.000
_cell.angle_alpha   90.00
_cell.angle_beta   90.00
_cell.angle_gamma   90.00
#
_symmetry.space_group_name_H-M   'P 1'
#
loop_
_entity.id
_entity.type
_entity.pdbx_description
1 polymer ?
#
loop_
_entity_poly.entity_id
_entity_poly.type
_entity_poly.pdbx_seq_one_letter_code
_entity_poly.pdbx_strand_id
1 'polypeptide(L)'
;MNEQGLKFYTAPGDHDLGDDPWPEHKIKLIPSFEKVYAEHLQMPQNGPENKKGLAYYVREGDLLVITVETFEVIEDSMRICVCGEQLEWFQKVLEENRDAKFRIVQGHVGLWGNLDRRSSSALMLEEGKESEFYQLMKKHKVDAYLGGEFHDVTVLESDGIWQIIHGSSWGREIVNTQDYLVGQIKGNELTLVMKRLYIDAQGEYMWNLNKDRGPRERMQVNEKSLTNGPETTGTLTIRKENNKKEFLNRTGYFK
;
A
#
# COMPACT_ATOMS: atom_id res chain seq x y z
N MET A 1 9.76 -15.11 -8.30
CA MET A 1 9.45 -13.71 -7.95
C MET A 1 10.65 -12.77 -7.99
N ASN A 2 11.91 -13.25 -7.95
CA ASN A 2 13.07 -12.35 -7.96
C ASN A 2 14.16 -12.72 -8.98
N GLU A 3 13.77 -13.01 -10.22
CA GLU A 3 14.74 -13.33 -11.29
C GLU A 3 15.69 -12.16 -11.60
N GLN A 4 15.30 -10.93 -11.24
CA GLN A 4 16.06 -9.70 -11.47
C GLN A 4 16.85 -9.22 -10.24
N GLY A 5 16.85 -9.97 -9.13
CA GLY A 5 17.61 -9.63 -7.92
C GLY A 5 17.12 -8.38 -7.15
N LEU A 6 15.93 -7.87 -7.43
CA LEU A 6 15.30 -6.76 -6.71
C LEU A 6 14.79 -7.21 -5.34
N LYS A 7 15.18 -6.48 -4.30
CA LYS A 7 14.59 -6.66 -2.97
C LYS A 7 13.15 -6.18 -3.00
N PHE A 8 12.23 -6.98 -2.47
CA PHE A 8 10.82 -6.67 -2.43
C PHE A 8 10.30 -6.72 -0.99
N TYR A 9 9.28 -5.91 -0.72
CA TYR A 9 8.62 -5.78 0.56
C TYR A 9 7.12 -5.68 0.33
N THR A 10 6.36 -6.67 0.79
CA THR A 10 4.92 -6.79 0.56
C THR A 10 4.14 -6.45 1.83
N ALA A 11 2.95 -5.89 1.68
CA ALA A 11 1.94 -5.79 2.73
C ALA A 11 0.79 -6.75 2.37
N PRO A 12 0.19 -7.46 3.33
CA PRO A 12 -0.98 -8.31 3.06
C PRO A 12 -2.21 -7.47 2.75
N GLY A 13 -2.99 -7.90 1.76
CA GLY A 13 -4.31 -7.37 1.43
C GLY A 13 -5.46 -8.26 1.88
N ASP A 14 -6.68 -7.80 1.69
CA ASP A 14 -7.89 -8.56 2.01
C ASP A 14 -7.95 -9.90 1.27
N HIS A 15 -7.56 -9.92 -0.01
CA HIS A 15 -7.47 -11.12 -0.83
C HIS A 15 -6.41 -12.13 -0.34
N ASP A 16 -5.34 -11.67 0.33
CA ASP A 16 -4.37 -12.56 0.98
C ASP A 16 -4.97 -13.22 2.22
N LEU A 17 -6.02 -12.62 2.79
CA LEU A 17 -6.71 -13.04 4.01
C LEU A 17 -8.09 -13.63 3.71
N GLY A 18 -8.33 -14.11 2.50
CA GLY A 18 -9.56 -14.84 2.15
C GLY A 18 -10.69 -13.99 1.55
N ASP A 19 -10.44 -12.72 1.26
CA ASP A 19 -11.31 -11.76 0.55
C ASP A 19 -12.58 -11.38 1.34
N ASP A 20 -12.99 -10.11 1.26
CA ASP A 20 -14.23 -9.63 1.86
C ASP A 20 -15.46 -10.26 1.14
N PRO A 21 -16.54 -10.62 1.86
CA PRO A 21 -16.71 -10.60 3.31
C PRO A 21 -16.06 -11.78 4.02
N TRP A 22 -15.76 -11.58 5.31
CA TRP A 22 -15.25 -12.59 6.25
C TRP A 22 -16.33 -13.13 7.20
N PRO A 23 -17.19 -14.07 6.76
CA PRO A 23 -18.04 -14.81 7.68
C PRO A 23 -17.20 -15.68 8.63
N GLU A 24 -17.83 -16.16 9.71
CA GLU A 24 -17.18 -16.94 10.78
C GLU A 24 -16.24 -18.06 10.27
N HIS A 25 -16.64 -18.79 9.23
CA HIS A 25 -15.81 -19.87 8.69
C HIS A 25 -14.52 -19.36 8.01
N LYS A 26 -14.52 -18.15 7.42
CA LYS A 26 -13.30 -17.53 6.87
C LYS A 26 -12.44 -16.92 7.97
N ILE A 27 -13.06 -16.30 8.99
CA ILE A 27 -12.34 -15.75 10.15
C ILE A 27 -11.46 -16.83 10.81
N LYS A 28 -12.00 -18.04 10.99
CA LYS A 28 -11.25 -19.18 11.53
C LYS A 28 -10.05 -19.62 10.68
N LEU A 29 -9.99 -19.21 9.40
CA LEU A 29 -8.89 -19.53 8.49
C LEU A 29 -7.82 -18.44 8.43
N ILE A 30 -8.07 -17.23 8.97
CA ILE A 30 -7.12 -16.11 8.95
C ILE A 30 -5.73 -16.51 9.45
N PRO A 31 -5.56 -17.22 10.59
CA PRO A 31 -4.23 -17.62 11.03
C PRO A 31 -3.50 -18.54 10.05
N SER A 32 -4.24 -19.32 9.26
CA SER A 32 -3.64 -20.17 8.22
C SER A 32 -3.20 -19.35 7.01
N PHE A 33 -3.98 -18.36 6.60
CA PHE A 33 -3.61 -17.43 5.52
C PHE A 33 -2.39 -16.59 5.89
N GLU A 34 -2.40 -15.99 7.07
CA GLU A 34 -1.27 -15.24 7.65
C GLU A 34 0.00 -16.10 7.67
N LYS A 35 -0.09 -17.35 8.14
CA LYS A 35 1.03 -18.28 8.17
C LYS A 35 1.58 -18.57 6.77
N VAL A 36 0.72 -18.92 5.82
CA VAL A 36 1.13 -19.19 4.43
C VAL A 36 1.77 -17.96 3.82
N TYR A 37 1.21 -16.77 4.04
CA TYR A 37 1.79 -15.52 3.59
C TYR A 37 3.21 -15.33 4.15
N ALA A 38 3.37 -15.40 5.47
CA ALA A 38 4.67 -15.20 6.13
C ALA A 38 5.72 -16.23 5.68
N GLU A 39 5.34 -17.50 5.53
CA GLU A 39 6.23 -18.59 5.09
C GLU A 39 6.71 -18.41 3.65
N HIS A 40 5.85 -17.95 2.74
CA HIS A 40 6.18 -17.84 1.32
C HIS A 40 6.79 -16.49 0.93
N LEU A 41 6.31 -15.39 1.50
CA LEU A 41 6.81 -14.05 1.16
C LEU A 41 8.10 -13.75 1.92
N GLN A 42 8.32 -14.37 3.09
CA GLN A 42 9.56 -14.26 3.87
C GLN A 42 9.94 -12.80 4.18
N MET A 43 8.94 -11.99 4.52
CA MET A 43 9.14 -10.62 4.97
C MET A 43 9.96 -10.57 6.27
N PRO A 44 10.58 -9.42 6.60
CA PRO A 44 11.31 -9.26 7.85
C PRO A 44 10.48 -9.64 9.09
N GLN A 45 11.13 -10.23 10.08
CA GLN A 45 10.49 -10.77 11.28
C GLN A 45 10.61 -9.82 12.49
N ASN A 46 10.89 -8.54 12.25
CA ASN A 46 11.07 -7.50 13.27
C ASN A 46 9.76 -6.77 13.65
N GLY A 47 8.62 -7.38 13.33
CA GLY A 47 7.27 -6.97 13.74
C GLY A 47 6.93 -7.32 15.19
N PRO A 48 5.70 -6.99 15.64
CA PRO A 48 5.17 -7.49 16.91
C PRO A 48 4.95 -9.01 16.84
N GLU A 49 4.91 -9.68 17.99
CA GLU A 49 4.84 -11.15 18.05
C GLU A 49 3.60 -11.70 17.32
N ASN A 50 2.45 -11.04 17.48
CA ASN A 50 1.19 -11.45 16.87
C ASN A 50 1.14 -11.23 15.34
N LYS A 51 1.97 -10.35 14.75
CA LYS A 51 1.98 -10.02 13.31
C LYS A 51 3.34 -10.22 12.63
N LYS A 52 4.15 -11.17 13.11
CA LYS A 52 5.47 -11.48 12.52
C LYS A 52 5.36 -11.88 11.05
N GLY A 53 6.18 -11.24 10.21
CA GLY A 53 6.18 -11.47 8.76
C GLY A 53 5.00 -10.83 8.01
N LEU A 54 4.15 -10.08 8.71
CA LEU A 54 2.99 -9.36 8.17
C LEU A 54 3.15 -7.86 8.37
N ALA A 55 3.54 -7.46 9.59
CA ALA A 55 3.97 -6.12 9.95
C ALA A 55 5.48 -6.12 10.23
N TYR A 56 6.19 -5.13 9.71
CA TYR A 56 7.65 -5.03 9.85
C TYR A 56 8.14 -3.64 9.46
N TYR A 57 9.41 -3.35 9.72
CA TYR A 57 10.03 -2.13 9.19
C TYR A 57 11.35 -2.44 8.50
N VAL A 58 11.70 -1.59 7.54
CA VAL A 58 13.00 -1.60 6.89
C VAL A 58 13.58 -0.20 6.86
N ARG A 59 14.88 -0.14 7.08
CA ARG A 59 15.63 1.10 7.12
C ARG A 59 16.78 1.04 6.15
N GLU A 60 16.84 2.04 5.28
CA GLU A 60 17.91 2.23 4.29
C GLU A 60 18.42 3.67 4.42
N GLY A 61 19.44 3.86 5.27
CA GLY A 61 19.98 5.17 5.61
C GLY A 61 18.93 6.11 6.22
N ASP A 62 18.60 7.17 5.48
CA ASP A 62 17.66 8.23 5.84
C ASP A 62 16.18 7.85 5.61
N LEU A 63 15.92 6.71 4.97
CA LEU A 63 14.57 6.19 4.72
C LEU A 63 14.18 5.14 5.77
N LEU A 64 13.02 5.35 6.38
CA LEU A 64 12.28 4.34 7.12
C LEU A 64 10.99 4.01 6.35
N VAL A 65 10.80 2.73 6.05
CA VAL A 65 9.52 2.21 5.56
C VAL A 65 8.97 1.26 6.63
N ILE A 66 7.73 1.51 7.06
CA ILE A 66 7.03 0.65 8.03
C ILE A 66 5.84 0.03 7.32
N THR A 67 5.83 -1.29 7.23
CA THR A 67 4.68 -2.06 6.75
C THR A 67 3.81 -2.45 7.93
N VAL A 68 2.51 -2.16 7.81
CA VAL A 68 1.47 -2.55 8.78
C VAL A 68 0.47 -3.48 8.11
N GLU A 69 -0.12 -4.36 8.89
CA GLU A 69 -1.29 -5.12 8.49
C GLU A 69 -2.54 -4.42 9.02
N THR A 70 -3.45 -4.08 8.12
CA THR A 70 -4.64 -3.26 8.42
C THR A 70 -5.87 -4.09 8.77
N PHE A 71 -5.68 -5.34 9.19
CA PHE A 71 -6.72 -6.34 9.43
C PHE A 71 -6.47 -7.03 10.77
N GLU A 72 -7.43 -6.94 11.68
CA GLU A 72 -7.34 -7.53 13.01
C GLU A 72 -8.61 -8.34 13.30
N VAL A 73 -8.46 -9.58 13.76
CA VAL A 73 -9.60 -10.38 14.23
C VAL A 73 -9.87 -10.02 15.69
N ILE A 74 -11.00 -9.35 15.94
CA ILE A 74 -11.45 -8.96 17.28
C ILE A 74 -12.84 -9.55 17.51
N GLU A 75 -12.99 -10.34 18.58
CA GLU A 75 -14.27 -10.98 18.95
C GLU A 75 -14.94 -11.73 17.76
N ASP A 76 -14.16 -12.54 17.05
CA ASP A 76 -14.58 -13.31 15.87
C ASP A 76 -15.05 -12.46 14.67
N SER A 77 -14.69 -11.18 14.63
CA SER A 77 -14.98 -10.26 13.53
C SER A 77 -13.70 -9.66 12.95
N MET A 78 -13.67 -9.46 11.62
CA MET A 78 -12.59 -8.73 10.98
C MET A 78 -12.80 -7.22 11.19
N ARG A 79 -11.83 -6.57 11.82
CA ARG A 79 -11.78 -5.12 12.00
C ARG A 79 -10.68 -4.53 11.14
N ILE A 80 -10.97 -3.39 10.53
CA ILE A 80 -10.01 -2.71 9.65
C ILE A 80 -9.26 -1.68 10.49
N CYS A 81 -8.31 -2.15 11.30
CA CYS A 81 -7.50 -1.30 12.19
C CYS A 81 -6.02 -1.69 12.21
N VAL A 82 -5.21 -0.76 12.73
CA VAL A 82 -3.89 -1.03 13.29
C VAL A 82 -3.99 -0.69 14.77
N CYS A 83 -4.01 -1.72 15.62
CA CYS A 83 -4.55 -1.65 16.97
C CYS A 83 -3.77 -2.64 17.88
N GLY A 84 -3.95 -2.54 19.20
CA GLY A 84 -3.33 -3.46 20.17
C GLY A 84 -1.80 -3.50 20.09
N GLU A 85 -1.22 -4.70 20.18
CA GLU A 85 0.24 -4.91 20.18
C GLU A 85 0.93 -4.36 18.93
N GLN A 86 0.25 -4.39 17.77
CA GLN A 86 0.80 -3.82 16.54
C GLN A 86 0.92 -2.30 16.62
N LEU A 87 -0.06 -1.62 17.22
CA LEU A 87 -0.03 -0.17 17.39
C LEU A 87 1.06 0.28 18.38
N GLU A 88 1.22 -0.46 19.48
CA GLU A 88 2.31 -0.24 20.45
C GLU A 88 3.68 -0.42 19.81
N TRP A 89 3.86 -1.50 19.05
CA TRP A 89 5.08 -1.74 18.27
C TRP A 89 5.33 -0.63 17.24
N PHE A 90 4.28 -0.20 16.53
CA PHE A 90 4.37 0.85 15.52
C PHE A 90 4.87 2.17 16.12
N GLN A 91 4.33 2.57 17.28
CA GLN A 91 4.79 3.74 18.02
C GLN A 91 6.27 3.60 18.39
N LYS A 92 6.66 2.45 18.94
CA LYS A 92 8.05 2.18 19.33
C LYS A 92 9.01 2.29 18.15
N VAL A 93 8.68 1.72 16.99
CA VAL A 93 9.50 1.82 15.77
C VAL A 93 9.69 3.28 15.35
N LEU A 94 8.63 4.09 15.38
CA LEU A 94 8.71 5.52 15.05
C LEU A 94 9.58 6.31 16.04
N GLU A 95 9.54 5.96 17.33
CA GLU A 95 10.34 6.59 18.39
C GLU A 95 11.82 6.22 18.28
N GLU A 96 12.12 4.94 18.06
CA GLU A 96 13.48 4.41 17.90
C GLU A 96 14.15 4.89 16.60
N ASN A 97 13.35 5.21 15.57
CA ASN A 97 13.82 5.72 14.28
C ASN A 97 13.45 7.20 14.07
N ARG A 98 13.39 7.98 15.16
CA ARG A 98 13.10 9.44 15.12
C ARG A 98 14.13 10.26 14.35
N ASP A 99 15.29 9.69 14.08
CA ASP A 99 16.36 10.28 13.28
C ASP A 99 16.21 10.04 11.77
N ALA A 100 15.35 9.09 11.34
CA ALA A 100 15.06 8.89 9.93
C ALA A 100 14.50 10.19 9.30
N LYS A 101 15.10 10.63 8.19
CA LYS A 101 14.68 11.86 7.52
C LYS A 101 13.34 11.66 6.84
N PHE A 102 13.13 10.54 6.16
CA PHE A 102 11.89 10.23 5.44
C PHE A 102 11.23 9.00 6.07
N ARG A 103 9.93 9.12 6.37
CA ARG A 103 9.12 8.05 6.95
C ARG A 103 7.95 7.75 6.04
N ILE A 104 7.89 6.53 5.54
CA ILE A 104 6.79 6.03 4.72
C ILE A 104 6.14 4.89 5.49
N VAL A 105 4.81 4.88 5.49
CA VAL A 105 4.03 3.74 6.00
C VAL A 105 3.35 3.07 4.81
N GLN A 106 3.32 1.75 4.79
CA GLN A 106 2.67 0.95 3.76
C GLN A 106 1.63 0.04 4.42
N GLY A 107 0.42 0.05 3.89
CA GLY A 107 -0.67 -0.85 4.27
C GLY A 107 -1.54 -1.18 3.05
N HIS A 108 -2.71 -1.78 3.27
CA HIS A 108 -3.59 -2.15 2.15
C HIS A 108 -4.73 -1.15 1.93
N VAL A 109 -5.45 -0.80 2.98
CA VAL A 109 -6.70 -0.01 2.89
C VAL A 109 -6.46 1.50 2.78
N GLY A 110 -7.49 2.24 2.37
CA GLY A 110 -7.51 3.71 2.46
C GLY A 110 -7.75 4.16 3.91
N LEU A 111 -7.20 5.31 4.29
CA LEU A 111 -7.30 5.83 5.66
C LEU A 111 -8.32 6.96 5.80
N TRP A 112 -8.42 7.84 4.81
CA TRP A 112 -9.38 8.95 4.85
C TRP A 112 -9.83 9.43 3.47
N GLY A 113 -10.91 10.23 3.49
CA GLY A 113 -11.42 10.95 2.33
C GLY A 113 -12.28 10.09 1.41
N ASN A 114 -12.72 10.71 0.31
CA ASN A 114 -13.39 10.02 -0.78
C ASN A 114 -12.33 9.54 -1.77
N LEU A 115 -12.31 8.24 -2.04
CA LEU A 115 -11.33 7.62 -2.92
C LEU A 115 -12.01 7.09 -4.17
N ASP A 116 -11.40 7.35 -5.32
CA ASP A 116 -11.83 6.80 -6.60
C ASP A 116 -11.62 5.29 -6.56
N ARG A 117 -12.62 4.53 -7.04
CA ARG A 117 -12.58 3.06 -6.96
C ARG A 117 -13.00 2.40 -8.26
N ARG A 118 -12.42 1.23 -8.53
CA ARG A 118 -12.76 0.40 -9.69
C ARG A 118 -12.81 -1.09 -9.36
N SER A 119 -14.00 -1.67 -9.26
CA SER A 119 -14.16 -3.10 -8.94
C SER A 119 -13.41 -3.50 -7.66
N SER A 120 -13.70 -2.79 -6.58
CA SER A 120 -13.00 -2.87 -5.28
C SER A 120 -14.03 -2.94 -4.15
N SER A 121 -13.65 -3.62 -3.06
CA SER A 121 -14.40 -3.70 -1.79
C SER A 121 -14.46 -2.35 -1.07
N ALA A 122 -13.53 -1.44 -1.41
CA ALA A 122 -13.43 -0.07 -0.92
C ALA A 122 -13.27 -0.01 0.61
N LEU A 123 -12.51 -0.97 1.13
CA LEU A 123 -12.23 -1.09 2.56
C LEU A 123 -11.44 0.14 3.03
N MET A 124 -11.88 0.69 4.17
CA MET A 124 -11.31 1.89 4.77
C MET A 124 -10.94 1.59 6.22
N LEU A 125 -9.86 2.20 6.71
CA LEU A 125 -9.51 2.18 8.12
C LEU A 125 -10.68 2.71 8.95
N GLU A 126 -11.06 1.93 9.96
CA GLU A 126 -12.05 2.34 10.94
C GLU A 126 -11.59 3.61 11.67
N GLU A 127 -12.54 4.50 11.96
CA GLU A 127 -12.31 5.84 12.56
C GLU A 127 -11.46 6.79 11.70
N GLY A 128 -10.86 6.32 10.61
CA GLY A 128 -10.06 7.08 9.67
C GLY A 128 -9.03 7.96 10.37
N LYS A 129 -9.17 9.28 10.23
CA LYS A 129 -8.24 10.24 10.86
C LYS A 129 -8.35 10.31 12.37
N GLU A 130 -9.45 9.88 12.97
CA GLU A 130 -9.61 9.88 14.42
C GLU A 130 -8.97 8.65 15.08
N SER A 131 -8.62 7.62 14.30
CA SER A 131 -7.91 6.44 14.79
C SER A 131 -6.58 6.81 15.45
N GLU A 132 -6.23 6.09 16.52
CA GLU A 132 -4.93 6.27 17.20
C GLU A 132 -3.75 6.05 16.23
N PHE A 133 -3.90 5.12 15.29
CA PHE A 133 -2.92 4.88 14.23
C PHE A 133 -2.63 6.13 13.40
N TYR A 134 -3.66 6.81 12.90
CA TYR A 134 -3.48 8.06 12.16
C TYR A 134 -2.88 9.16 13.03
N GLN A 135 -3.35 9.28 14.28
CA GLN A 135 -2.84 10.29 15.22
C GLN A 135 -1.35 10.08 15.53
N LEU A 136 -0.88 8.82 15.62
CA LEU A 136 0.55 8.52 15.76
C LEU A 136 1.34 8.91 14.50
N MET A 137 0.85 8.60 13.30
CA MET A 137 1.52 9.04 12.07
C MET A 137 1.67 10.57 12.01
N LYS A 138 0.62 11.29 12.41
CA LYS A 138 0.62 12.76 12.51
C LYS A 138 1.64 13.25 13.54
N LYS A 139 1.60 12.72 14.77
CA LYS A 139 2.53 13.06 15.85
C LYS A 139 3.99 12.85 15.44
N HIS A 140 4.29 11.75 14.74
CA HIS A 140 5.64 11.39 14.32
C HIS A 140 6.03 11.90 12.92
N LYS A 141 5.17 12.75 12.31
CA LYS A 141 5.43 13.44 11.04
C LYS A 141 5.79 12.46 9.92
N VAL A 142 5.01 11.39 9.78
CA VAL A 142 5.06 10.50 8.60
C VAL A 142 4.88 11.35 7.34
N ASP A 143 5.59 10.99 6.27
CA ASP A 143 5.59 11.76 5.03
C ASP A 143 4.56 11.25 4.04
N ALA A 144 4.43 9.93 3.93
CA ALA A 144 3.46 9.29 3.05
C ALA A 144 2.92 7.99 3.65
N TYR A 145 1.66 7.70 3.35
CA TYR A 145 1.03 6.41 3.50
C TYR A 145 0.74 5.83 2.11
N LEU A 146 1.23 4.63 1.82
CA LEU A 146 1.00 3.91 0.58
C LEU A 146 -0.09 2.87 0.82
N GLY A 147 -1.14 2.91 0.01
CA GLY A 147 -2.25 1.95 0.05
C GLY A 147 -2.66 1.47 -1.34
N GLY A 148 -3.44 0.40 -1.35
CA GLY A 148 -4.00 -0.24 -2.53
C GLY A 148 -5.53 -0.26 -2.43
N GLU A 149 -6.13 -1.45 -2.36
CA GLU A 149 -7.57 -1.71 -2.18
C GLU A 149 -8.50 -1.17 -3.28
N PHE A 150 -8.39 0.09 -3.67
CA PHE A 150 -9.37 0.84 -4.48
C PHE A 150 -9.27 0.60 -5.98
N HIS A 151 -8.14 0.05 -6.45
CA HIS A 151 -7.88 -0.25 -7.87
C HIS A 151 -7.98 0.96 -8.82
N ASP A 152 -7.90 2.17 -8.28
CA ASP A 152 -7.76 3.43 -9.01
C ASP A 152 -6.79 4.35 -8.26
N VAL A 153 -6.44 5.48 -8.85
CA VAL A 153 -5.48 6.42 -8.25
C VAL A 153 -6.21 7.53 -7.52
N THR A 154 -5.95 7.65 -6.22
CA THR A 154 -6.32 8.82 -5.44
C THR A 154 -5.18 9.24 -4.54
N VAL A 155 -4.84 10.53 -4.58
CA VAL A 155 -3.79 11.11 -3.75
C VAL A 155 -4.37 12.26 -2.95
N LEU A 156 -4.25 12.19 -1.63
CA LEU A 156 -4.75 13.19 -0.69
C LEU A 156 -3.65 13.59 0.28
N GLU A 157 -3.62 14.86 0.65
CA GLU A 157 -2.72 15.38 1.69
C GLU A 157 -3.55 15.87 2.88
N SER A 158 -3.15 15.47 4.08
CA SER A 158 -3.67 16.01 5.35
C SER A 158 -2.57 15.94 6.40
N ASP A 159 -2.44 16.99 7.21
CA ASP A 159 -1.52 17.03 8.35
C ASP A 159 -0.03 16.81 7.96
N GLY A 160 0.31 17.11 6.71
CA GLY A 160 1.62 16.88 6.12
C GLY A 160 1.87 15.44 5.68
N ILE A 161 0.87 14.56 5.71
CA ILE A 161 0.93 13.16 5.29
C ILE A 161 0.24 13.02 3.93
N TRP A 162 0.96 12.45 2.96
CA TRP A 162 0.40 12.11 1.65
C TRP A 162 -0.11 10.66 1.64
N GLN A 163 -1.43 10.47 1.65
CA GLN A 163 -2.00 9.17 1.32
C GLN A 163 -2.00 9.01 -0.20
N ILE A 164 -1.35 7.96 -0.66
CA ILE A 164 -1.20 7.63 -2.07
C ILE A 164 -1.82 6.26 -2.27
N ILE A 165 -3.03 6.26 -2.80
CA ILE A 165 -3.74 5.06 -3.21
C ILE A 165 -3.51 4.87 -4.70
N HIS A 166 -2.96 3.72 -5.08
CA HIS A 166 -2.70 3.41 -6.48
C HIS A 166 -2.81 1.91 -6.74
N GLY A 167 -2.78 1.53 -8.01
CA GLY A 167 -2.81 0.14 -8.45
C GLY A 167 -3.80 -0.02 -9.60
N SER A 168 -4.27 -1.24 -9.80
CA SER A 168 -5.32 -1.51 -10.79
C SER A 168 -6.10 -2.77 -10.44
N SER A 169 -7.26 -2.94 -11.06
CA SER A 169 -7.93 -4.23 -11.09
C SER A 169 -7.32 -5.06 -12.22
N TRP A 170 -6.15 -5.63 -11.93
CA TRP A 170 -5.31 -6.33 -12.89
C TRP A 170 -6.07 -7.46 -13.61
N GLY A 171 -5.78 -7.65 -14.90
CA GLY A 171 -6.34 -8.74 -15.67
C GLY A 171 -7.67 -8.45 -16.35
N ARG A 172 -8.37 -7.37 -16.02
CA ARG A 172 -9.71 -7.10 -16.56
C ARG A 172 -9.67 -6.31 -17.86
N GLU A 173 -10.46 -6.73 -18.85
CA GLU A 173 -10.55 -6.05 -20.15
C GLU A 173 -10.95 -4.57 -20.05
N ILE A 174 -11.83 -4.23 -19.09
CA ILE A 174 -12.27 -2.85 -18.85
C ILE A 174 -11.23 -1.98 -18.11
N VAL A 175 -10.08 -2.56 -17.72
CA VAL A 175 -8.99 -1.89 -17.00
C VAL A 175 -7.72 -2.02 -17.82
N ASN A 176 -7.41 -0.97 -18.58
CA ASN A 176 -6.26 -0.96 -19.48
C ASN A 176 -5.06 -0.18 -18.93
N THR A 177 -5.02 0.07 -17.62
CA THR A 177 -3.96 0.85 -16.98
C THR A 177 -3.48 0.18 -15.70
N GLN A 178 -2.17 0.17 -15.48
CA GLN A 178 -1.52 -0.14 -14.20
C GLN A 178 -0.73 1.07 -13.73
N ASP A 179 -1.13 1.62 -12.60
CA ASP A 179 -0.41 2.71 -11.94
C ASP A 179 0.58 2.16 -10.91
N TYR A 180 1.74 2.80 -10.77
CA TYR A 180 2.75 2.49 -9.77
C TYR A 180 3.54 3.74 -9.40
N LEU A 181 4.09 3.76 -8.18
CA LEU A 181 4.86 4.88 -7.67
C LEU A 181 6.37 4.60 -7.76
N VAL A 182 7.12 5.59 -8.22
CA VAL A 182 8.59 5.59 -8.17
C VAL A 182 9.06 6.60 -7.14
N GLY A 183 9.80 6.12 -6.13
CA GLY A 183 10.43 6.97 -5.12
C GLY A 183 11.94 7.09 -5.34
N GLN A 184 12.47 8.31 -5.20
CA GLN A 184 13.91 8.57 -5.23
C GLN A 184 14.29 9.51 -4.09
N ILE A 185 15.34 9.15 -3.34
CA ILE A 185 15.92 10.01 -2.31
C ILE A 185 17.26 10.56 -2.79
N LYS A 186 17.42 11.88 -2.69
CA LYS A 186 18.68 12.57 -2.97
C LYS A 186 18.92 13.63 -1.90
N GLY A 187 19.82 13.33 -0.97
CA GLY A 187 20.18 14.23 0.14
C GLY A 187 18.97 14.57 1.02
N ASN A 188 18.41 15.76 0.84
CA ASN A 188 17.31 16.29 1.62
C ASN A 188 15.95 16.23 0.91
N GLU A 189 15.87 15.53 -0.22
CA GLU A 189 14.67 15.44 -1.05
C GLU A 189 14.23 13.98 -1.25
N LEU A 190 12.94 13.74 -1.02
CA LEU A 190 12.22 12.54 -1.46
C LEU A 190 11.32 12.95 -2.62
N THR A 191 11.60 12.44 -3.82
CA THR A 191 10.76 12.64 -5.00
C THR A 191 9.92 11.40 -5.24
N LEU A 192 8.61 11.59 -5.35
CA LEU A 192 7.60 10.58 -5.64
C LEU A 192 7.00 10.90 -7.01
N VAL A 193 7.02 9.93 -7.92
CA VAL A 193 6.51 10.08 -9.29
C VAL A 193 5.49 8.98 -9.55
N MET A 194 4.24 9.36 -9.79
CA MET A 194 3.20 8.43 -10.22
C MET A 194 3.39 8.12 -11.70
N LYS A 195 3.47 6.83 -12.02
CA LYS A 195 3.67 6.31 -13.36
C LYS A 195 2.49 5.43 -13.75
N ARG A 196 2.14 5.47 -15.03
CA ARG A 196 1.07 4.67 -15.63
C ARG A 196 1.59 3.85 -16.80
N LEU A 197 1.38 2.54 -16.73
CA LEU A 197 1.50 1.64 -17.87
C LEU A 197 0.12 1.40 -18.45
N TYR A 198 0.04 1.40 -19.78
CA TYR A 198 -1.11 0.86 -20.50
C TYR A 198 -0.91 -0.63 -20.71
N ILE A 199 -1.96 -1.40 -20.46
CA ILE A 199 -1.96 -2.86 -20.53
C ILE A 199 -3.19 -3.35 -21.27
N ASP A 200 -3.05 -4.46 -21.98
CA ASP A 200 -4.15 -5.14 -22.65
C ASP A 200 -4.36 -6.51 -22.01
N ALA A 201 -5.60 -6.76 -21.59
CA ALA A 201 -6.05 -8.06 -21.12
C ALA A 201 -6.73 -8.81 -22.27
N GLN A 202 -6.24 -9.99 -22.62
CA GLN A 202 -6.64 -10.72 -23.81
C GLN A 202 -6.86 -12.21 -23.54
N GLY A 203 -7.60 -12.87 -24.43
CA GLY A 203 -7.87 -14.30 -24.37
C GLY A 203 -9.10 -14.64 -23.54
N GLU A 204 -9.20 -15.90 -23.15
CA GLU A 204 -10.31 -16.40 -22.34
C GLU A 204 -10.21 -15.92 -20.89
N TYR A 205 -11.32 -16.02 -20.17
CA TYR A 205 -11.30 -15.84 -18.71
C TYR A 205 -10.45 -16.93 -18.06
N MET A 206 -9.74 -16.57 -16.99
CA MET A 206 -9.01 -17.57 -16.21
C MET A 206 -9.99 -18.66 -15.71
N TRP A 207 -9.65 -19.92 -16.01
CA TRP A 207 -10.52 -21.09 -15.89
C TRP A 207 -11.07 -21.35 -14.47
N ASN A 208 -10.40 -20.85 -13.43
CA ASN A 208 -10.79 -21.02 -12.02
C ASN A 208 -11.68 -19.89 -11.49
N LEU A 209 -11.99 -18.88 -12.30
CA LEU A 209 -12.76 -17.72 -11.91
C LEU A 209 -14.03 -17.67 -12.73
N ASN A 210 -15.02 -18.51 -12.38
CA ASN A 210 -16.35 -18.55 -13.00
C ASN A 210 -17.09 -17.20 -12.83
N LYS A 211 -16.64 -16.17 -13.56
CA LYS A 211 -17.04 -14.77 -13.46
C LYS A 211 -17.05 -14.16 -14.87
N ASP A 212 -18.20 -13.61 -15.28
CA ASP A 212 -18.41 -12.98 -16.59
C ASP A 212 -17.55 -11.74 -16.87
N ARG A 213 -16.82 -11.25 -15.87
CA ARG A 213 -15.90 -10.09 -15.96
C ARG A 213 -14.60 -10.34 -15.20
N GLY A 214 -14.18 -11.60 -15.13
CA GLY A 214 -12.95 -12.01 -14.46
C GLY A 214 -11.69 -11.51 -15.17
N PRO A 215 -10.52 -11.71 -14.56
CA PRO A 215 -9.26 -11.50 -15.24
C PRO A 215 -9.10 -12.46 -16.42
N ARG A 216 -8.42 -11.99 -17.47
CA ARG A 216 -8.07 -12.74 -18.67
C ARG A 216 -6.75 -13.50 -18.47
N GLU A 217 -6.56 -14.58 -19.22
CA GLU A 217 -5.36 -15.43 -19.13
C GLU A 217 -4.07 -14.79 -19.67
N ARG A 218 -4.16 -13.78 -20.55
CA ARG A 218 -3.00 -13.07 -21.10
C ARG A 218 -3.04 -11.58 -20.76
N MET A 219 -1.91 -11.09 -20.27
CA MET A 219 -1.65 -9.68 -20.01
C MET A 219 -0.44 -9.23 -20.80
N GLN A 220 -0.57 -8.14 -21.54
CA GLN A 220 0.53 -7.55 -22.31
C GLN A 220 0.64 -6.05 -22.01
N VAL A 221 1.87 -5.55 -21.95
CA VAL A 221 2.10 -4.10 -21.99
C VAL A 221 1.69 -3.59 -23.36
N ASN A 222 0.77 -2.63 -23.39
CA ASN A 222 0.24 -2.06 -24.61
C ASN A 222 1.35 -1.36 -25.42
N GLU A 223 1.20 -1.33 -26.75
CA GLU A 223 2.16 -0.73 -27.69
C GLU A 223 2.52 0.74 -27.34
N LYS A 224 1.55 1.52 -26.84
CA LYS A 224 1.79 2.90 -26.37
C LYS A 224 2.87 2.94 -25.30
N SER A 225 2.80 2.05 -24.32
CA SER A 225 3.76 1.98 -23.21
C SER A 225 5.06 1.31 -23.58
N LEU A 226 5.06 0.36 -24.52
CA LEU A 226 6.31 -0.19 -25.07
C LEU A 226 7.10 0.86 -25.85
N THR A 227 6.42 1.70 -26.62
CA THR A 227 7.05 2.70 -27.48
C THR A 227 7.52 3.93 -26.70
N ASN A 228 6.67 4.47 -25.83
CA ASN A 228 6.93 5.75 -25.15
C ASN A 228 7.43 5.59 -23.72
N GLY A 229 7.45 4.36 -23.20
CA GLY A 229 7.60 4.09 -21.79
C GLY A 229 6.34 4.42 -20.96
N PRO A 230 6.43 4.27 -19.63
CA PRO A 230 5.36 4.61 -18.70
C PRO A 230 5.07 6.13 -18.69
N GLU A 231 3.79 6.50 -18.75
CA GLU A 231 3.34 7.89 -18.66
C GLU A 231 3.54 8.43 -17.24
N THR A 232 3.89 9.71 -17.09
CA THR A 232 3.97 10.36 -15.78
C THR A 232 2.65 11.06 -15.49
N THR A 233 1.93 10.62 -14.48
CA THR A 233 0.60 11.14 -14.12
C THR A 233 0.60 12.02 -12.88
N GLY A 234 1.77 12.20 -12.25
CA GLY A 234 1.98 13.19 -11.20
C GLY A 234 3.37 13.10 -10.57
N THR A 235 3.81 14.20 -9.98
CA THR A 235 5.07 14.31 -9.25
C THR A 235 4.87 15.08 -7.95
N LEU A 236 5.61 14.71 -6.92
CA LEU A 236 5.77 15.42 -5.66
C LEU A 236 7.21 15.32 -5.21
N THR A 237 7.80 16.43 -4.78
CA THR A 237 9.08 16.43 -4.05
C THR A 237 8.86 16.92 -2.63
N ILE A 238 9.18 16.09 -1.64
CA ILE A 238 9.20 16.45 -0.23
C ILE A 238 10.63 16.83 0.13
N ARG A 239 10.86 18.12 0.37
CA ARG A 239 12.17 18.65 0.81
C ARG A 239 12.17 18.88 2.32
N LYS A 240 13.24 18.42 2.99
CA LYS A 240 13.45 18.62 4.44
C LYS A 240 14.77 19.33 4.70
N GLU A 241 14.70 20.60 5.07
CA GLU A 241 15.87 21.43 5.33
C GLU A 241 15.59 22.38 6.50
N ASN A 242 16.59 22.59 7.37
CA ASN A 242 16.50 23.49 8.52
C ASN A 242 15.23 23.27 9.39
N ASN A 243 14.90 22.00 9.66
CA ASN A 243 13.69 21.57 10.38
C ASN A 243 12.35 21.97 9.75
N LYS A 244 12.34 22.39 8.47
CA LYS A 244 11.14 22.67 7.69
C LYS A 244 10.90 21.55 6.68
N LYS A 245 9.62 21.25 6.45
CA LYS A 245 9.15 20.35 5.40
C LYS A 245 8.43 21.19 4.35
N GLU A 246 8.82 21.03 3.09
CA GLU A 246 8.24 21.75 1.96
C GLU A 246 7.82 20.77 0.86
N PHE A 247 6.71 21.08 0.19
CA PHE A 247 6.19 20.30 -0.93
C PHE A 247 6.42 21.07 -2.22
N LEU A 248 7.25 20.52 -3.10
CA LEU A 248 7.65 21.09 -4.38
C LEU A 248 7.15 20.21 -5.53
N ASN A 249 7.15 20.75 -6.76
CA ASN A 249 6.84 20.02 -8.00
C ASN A 249 5.49 19.28 -8.01
N ARG A 250 4.53 19.74 -7.21
CA ARG A 250 3.16 19.21 -7.10
C ARG A 250 2.46 19.29 -8.45
N THR A 251 2.24 18.13 -9.07
CA THR A 251 1.65 18.02 -10.41
C THR A 251 0.76 16.78 -10.52
N GLY A 252 -0.17 16.80 -11.48
CA GLY A 252 -0.99 15.63 -11.79
C GLY A 252 -1.87 15.23 -10.62
N TYR A 253 -1.77 13.99 -10.14
CA TYR A 253 -2.50 13.51 -8.96
C TYR A 253 -2.07 14.19 -7.64
N PHE A 254 -0.85 14.72 -7.54
CA PHE A 254 -0.36 15.38 -6.31
C PHE A 254 -0.77 16.86 -6.29
N LYS A 255 -2.05 17.14 -5.99
CA LYS A 255 -2.59 18.51 -5.94
C LYS A 255 -2.69 19.07 -4.55
#